data_AF-A0A2N7XBR4-F1
#
_entry.id   AF-A0A2N7XBR4-F1
#
_cell.length_a   1.000
_cell.length_b   1.000
_cell.length_c   1.000
_cell.angle_alpha   90.00
_cell.angle_beta   90.00
_cell.angle_gamma   90.00
#
_symmetry.space_group_name_H-M   'P 1'
#
loop_
_entity.id
_entity.type
_entity.pdbx_description
1 polymer ?
#
loop_
_entity_poly.entity_id
_entity_poly.type
_entity_poly.pdbx_seq_one_letter_code
_entity_poly.pdbx_strand_id
1 'polypeptide(L)'
;MIRLSHAGQPIRVVDDQICAPTWAQAIADATLAVIDANALRGGVFHMTAAGRASWYDFAKAIFELTGRDVPCEPITTSEYPTPARRPS
;
A
#
# COMPACT_ATOMS: atom_id res chain seq x y z
N MET A 1 -5.90 8.29 -2.83
CA MET A 1 -5.88 9.23 -1.69
C MET A 1 -5.83 10.69 -2.10
N ILE A 2 -4.86 11.12 -2.92
CA ILE A 2 -4.76 12.52 -3.39
C ILE A 2 -6.06 13.04 -4.01
N ARG A 3 -6.67 12.34 -4.97
CA ARG A 3 -7.96 12.76 -5.54
C ARG A 3 -9.07 12.90 -4.47
N LEU A 4 -9.13 11.96 -3.52
CA LEU A 4 -10.16 11.92 -2.49
C LEU A 4 -10.00 13.05 -1.46
N SER A 5 -8.77 13.43 -1.14
CA SER A 5 -8.50 14.55 -0.22
C SER A 5 -9.06 15.90 -0.68
N HIS A 6 -9.36 16.07 -1.96
CA HIS A 6 -10.01 17.28 -2.48
C HIS A 6 -11.52 17.32 -2.23
N ALA A 7 -12.13 16.22 -1.75
CA ALA A 7 -13.58 16.16 -1.52
C ALA A 7 -14.04 16.92 -0.26
N GLY A 8 -13.12 17.32 0.62
CA GLY A 8 -13.43 18.09 1.83
C GLY A 8 -14.27 17.35 2.87
N GLN A 9 -14.28 16.01 2.83
CA GLN A 9 -14.99 15.14 3.78
C GLN A 9 -13.97 14.25 4.52
N PRO A 10 -14.28 13.81 5.75
CA PRO A 10 -13.47 12.80 6.43
C PRO A 10 -13.32 11.54 5.57
N ILE A 11 -12.11 10.99 5.56
CA ILE A 11 -11.78 9.76 4.83
C ILE A 11 -11.64 8.61 5.84
N ARG A 12 -12.50 7.61 5.71
CA ARG A 12 -12.42 6.38 6.51
C ARG A 12 -11.55 5.35 5.80
N VAL A 13 -10.53 4.81 6.49
CA VAL A 13 -9.54 3.90 5.90
C VAL A 13 -9.31 2.68 6.80
N VAL A 14 -9.25 1.50 6.18
CA VAL A 14 -9.06 0.23 6.89
C VAL A 14 -7.70 0.17 7.58
N ASP A 15 -7.68 -0.18 8.86
CA ASP A 15 -6.48 -0.22 9.70
C ASP A 15 -6.06 -1.65 10.13
N ASP A 16 -6.95 -2.63 9.97
CA ASP A 16 -6.70 -4.04 10.35
C ASP A 16 -6.20 -4.92 9.19
N GLN A 17 -5.88 -4.34 8.02
CA GLN A 17 -5.23 -5.03 6.90
C GLN A 17 -3.79 -4.55 6.73
N ILE A 18 -2.83 -5.42 7.02
CA ILE A 18 -1.40 -5.09 7.01
C ILE A 18 -0.75 -5.50 5.69
N CYS A 19 0.02 -4.59 5.09
CA CYS A 19 0.74 -4.82 3.84
C CYS A 19 2.08 -4.07 3.80
N ALA A 20 2.79 -4.15 2.67
CA ALA A 20 4.00 -3.39 2.39
C ALA A 20 3.80 -2.56 1.11
N PRO A 21 3.46 -1.26 1.22
CA PRO A 21 3.30 -0.39 0.06
C PRO A 21 4.57 -0.40 -0.80
N THR A 22 4.44 -0.86 -2.05
CA THR A 22 5.59 -1.08 -2.93
C THR A 22 5.47 -0.25 -4.20
N TRP A 23 6.52 0.52 -4.50
CA TRP A 23 6.57 1.35 -5.69
C TRP A 23 6.91 0.51 -6.93
N ALA A 24 6.20 0.74 -8.03
CA ALA A 24 6.35 -0.05 -9.25
C ALA A 24 7.79 -0.01 -9.82
N GLN A 25 8.48 1.12 -9.73
CA GLN A 25 9.87 1.22 -10.19
C GLN A 25 10.80 0.28 -9.41
N ALA A 26 10.62 0.15 -8.10
CA ALA A 26 11.43 -0.76 -7.29
C ALA A 26 11.25 -2.23 -7.71
N ILE A 27 10.02 -2.62 -8.11
CA ILE A 27 9.77 -3.95 -8.67
C ILE A 27 10.44 -4.11 -10.04
N ALA A 28 10.37 -3.10 -10.89
CA ALA A 28 11.01 -3.13 -12.21
C ALA A 28 12.53 -3.29 -12.08
N ASP A 29 13.17 -2.49 -11.22
CA ASP A 29 14.61 -2.54 -10.96
C ASP A 29 15.01 -3.91 -10.39
N ALA A 30 14.26 -4.43 -9.42
CA ALA A 30 14.50 -5.76 -8.85
C ALA A 30 14.33 -6.88 -9.88
N THR A 31 13.36 -6.74 -10.80
CA THR A 31 13.13 -7.71 -11.88
C THR A 31 14.30 -7.72 -12.86
N LEU A 32 14.78 -6.55 -13.28
CA LEU A 32 15.97 -6.43 -14.15
C LEU A 32 17.20 -7.04 -13.49
N ALA A 33 17.42 -6.77 -12.19
CA ALA A 33 18.52 -7.36 -11.44
C ALA A 33 18.47 -8.90 -11.41
N VAL A 34 17.27 -9.51 -11.28
CA VAL A 34 17.11 -10.97 -11.33
C VAL A 34 17.43 -11.53 -12.72
N ILE A 35 17.03 -10.83 -13.79
CA ILE A 35 17.33 -11.21 -15.18
C ILE A 35 18.84 -11.14 -15.44
N ASP A 36 19.47 -10.02 -15.07
CA ASP A 36 20.88 -9.74 -15.35
C ASP A 36 21.84 -10.62 -14.54
N ALA A 37 21.44 -11.01 -13.33
CA ALA A 37 22.23 -11.89 -12.48
C ALA A 37 22.44 -13.29 -13.08
N ASN A 38 21.83 -13.59 -14.24
CA ASN A 38 21.87 -14.88 -14.93
C ASN A 38 21.69 -16.02 -13.92
N ALA A 39 20.71 -15.84 -13.02
CA ALA A 39 20.39 -16.80 -11.97
C ALA A 39 19.77 -18.03 -12.63
N LEU A 40 20.64 -18.87 -13.19
CA LEU A 40 20.38 -20.05 -14.03
C LEU A 40 19.66 -21.20 -13.29
N ARG A 41 18.94 -20.87 -12.23
CA ARG A 41 17.86 -21.67 -11.66
C ARG A 41 16.75 -20.70 -11.30
N GLY A 42 15.89 -20.40 -12.27
CA GLY A 42 14.69 -19.60 -12.04
C GLY A 42 13.92 -20.09 -10.81
N GLY A 43 13.08 -19.23 -10.25
CA GLY A 43 12.38 -19.52 -9.01
C GLY A 43 11.26 -18.53 -8.73
N VAL A 44 10.60 -18.72 -7.60
CA VAL A 44 9.54 -17.82 -7.12
C VAL A 44 10.16 -16.80 -6.17
N PHE A 45 10.00 -15.52 -6.49
CA PHE A 45 10.49 -14.41 -5.69
C PHE A 45 9.32 -13.59 -5.15
N HIS A 46 9.37 -13.27 -3.85
CA HIS A 46 8.50 -12.25 -3.27
C HIS A 46 9.24 -10.92 -3.29
N MET A 47 8.68 -9.93 -3.98
CA MET A 47 9.25 -8.60 -4.10
C MET A 47 8.29 -7.59 -3.50
N THR A 48 8.69 -6.97 -2.39
CA THR A 48 7.98 -5.87 -1.74
C THR A 48 9.00 -4.86 -1.23
N ALA A 49 8.56 -3.64 -0.96
CA ALA A 49 9.34 -2.75 -0.09
C ALA A 49 9.52 -3.38 1.30
N ALA A 50 10.51 -2.90 2.04
CA ALA A 50 10.71 -3.28 3.44
C ALA A 50 9.65 -2.63 4.35
N GLY A 51 9.42 -3.23 5.52
CA GLY A 51 8.51 -2.72 6.53
C GLY A 51 7.08 -3.23 6.38
N ARG A 52 6.17 -2.61 7.15
CA ARG A 52 4.74 -2.94 7.18
C ARG A 52 3.93 -1.68 7.48
N ALA A 53 2.73 -1.60 6.93
CA ALA A 53 1.78 -0.52 7.14
C ALA A 53 0.35 -1.04 6.92
N SER A 54 -0.62 -0.51 7.67
CA SER A 54 -2.02 -0.64 7.27
C SER A 54 -2.35 0.27 6.08
N TRP A 55 -3.54 0.13 5.49
CA TRP A 55 -3.99 1.12 4.51
C TRP A 55 -4.16 2.50 5.12
N TYR A 56 -4.57 2.57 6.40
CA TYR A 56 -4.69 3.80 7.16
C TYR A 56 -3.32 4.48 7.36
N ASP A 57 -2.30 3.73 7.79
CA ASP A 57 -0.93 4.23 7.90
C ASP A 57 -0.44 4.81 6.57
N PHE A 58 -0.68 4.09 5.47
CA PHE A 58 -0.27 4.52 4.14
C PHE A 58 -1.01 5.79 3.69
N ALA A 59 -2.32 5.89 3.95
CA ALA A 59 -3.09 7.09 3.64
C ALA A 59 -2.58 8.32 4.41
N LYS A 60 -2.32 8.17 5.70
CA LYS A 60 -1.72 9.23 6.53
C LYS A 60 -0.38 9.70 5.99
N ALA A 61 0.52 8.77 5.67
CA ALA A 61 1.83 9.11 5.10
C ALA A 61 1.70 9.89 3.78
N ILE A 62 0.74 9.52 2.91
CA ILE A 62 0.45 10.26 1.68
C ILE A 62 0.01 11.70 2.00
N PHE A 63 -0.88 11.90 2.97
CA PHE A 63 -1.37 13.24 3.33
C PHE A 63 -0.27 14.11 3.92
N GLU A 64 0.54 13.56 4.83
CA GLU A 64 1.70 14.25 5.41
C GLU A 64 2.70 14.68 4.31
N LEU A 65 3.12 13.75 3.45
CA LEU A 65 4.08 14.01 2.38
C LEU A 65 3.56 14.98 1.30
N THR A 66 2.25 15.13 1.18
CA THR A 66 1.63 16.03 0.21
C THR A 66 1.10 17.33 0.83
N GLY A 67 1.33 17.56 2.13
CA GLY A 67 0.92 18.77 2.83
C GLY A 67 -0.60 18.94 2.93
N ARG A 68 -1.34 17.83 3.05
CA ARG A 68 -2.81 17.83 3.04
C ARG A 68 -3.35 17.61 4.44
N ASP A 69 -4.11 18.57 4.93
CA ASP A 69 -4.86 18.44 6.18
C ASP A 69 -6.24 17.85 5.88
N VAL A 70 -6.36 16.52 6.06
CA VAL A 70 -7.57 15.77 5.76
C VAL A 70 -7.90 14.90 6.97
N PRO A 71 -9.08 15.04 7.58
CA PRO A 71 -9.51 14.13 8.63
C PRO A 71 -9.52 12.70 8.10
N CYS A 72 -8.73 11.82 8.73
CA CYS A 72 -8.59 10.42 8.35
C CYS A 72 -8.95 9.55 9.55
N GLU A 73 -9.96 8.72 9.42
CA GLU A 73 -10.49 7.87 10.49
C GLU A 73 -10.11 6.40 10.24
N PRO A 74 -9.50 5.71 11.21
CA PRO A 74 -9.25 4.29 11.10
C PRO A 74 -10.56 3.51 11.26
N ILE A 75 -10.76 2.49 10.42
CA ILE A 75 -11.89 1.57 10.51
C ILE A 75 -11.43 0.12 10.40
N THR A 76 -12.26 -0.80 10.83
CA THR A 76 -12.05 -2.24 10.66
C THR A 76 -12.51 -2.72 9.28
N THR A 77 -12.03 -3.88 8.85
CA THR A 77 -12.46 -4.53 7.61
C THR A 77 -13.97 -4.84 7.63
N SER A 78 -14.56 -5.10 8.80
CA SER A 78 -15.99 -5.39 8.92
C SER A 78 -16.87 -4.16 8.66
N GLU A 79 -16.36 -2.96 8.92
CA GLU A 79 -17.03 -1.69 8.63
C GLU A 79 -16.99 -1.31 7.13
N TYR A 80 -16.18 -2.00 6.32
CA TYR A 80 -16.07 -1.79 4.88
C TYR A 80 -16.14 -3.12 4.11
N PRO A 81 -17.32 -3.77 4.07
CA PRO A 81 -17.48 -5.07 3.44
C PRO A 81 -17.32 -4.97 1.92
N THR A 82 -16.44 -5.81 1.37
CA THR A 82 -16.29 -5.98 -0.09
C THR A 82 -16.68 -7.39 -0.52
N PRO A 83 -17.15 -7.59 -1.77
CA PRO A 83 -17.54 -8.92 -2.26
C PRO A 83 -16.41 -9.95 -2.19
N ALA A 84 -15.16 -9.54 -2.44
CA ALA A 84 -14.00 -10.39 -2.28
C ALA A 84 -13.50 -10.33 -0.83
N ARG A 85 -13.16 -11.50 -0.27
CA ARG A 85 -12.49 -11.60 1.03
C ARG A 85 -11.06 -11.06 0.91
N ARG A 86 -10.69 -10.16 1.82
CA ARG A 86 -9.31 -9.67 1.97
C ARG A 86 -8.54 -10.57 2.95
N PRO A 87 -7.21 -10.73 2.79
CA PRO A 87 -6.38 -11.35 3.81
C PRO A 87 -6.47 -10.58 5.13
N SER A 88 -6.53 -11.30 6.25
CA SER A 88 -6.47 -10.78 7.62
C SER A 88 -5.14 -11.13 8.25
#